data_AF-A0A1Z9PDZ7-F1
#
_entry.id   AF-A0A1Z9PDZ7-F1
#
_cell.length_a   1.000
_cell.length_b   1.000
_cell.length_c   1.000
_cell.angle_alpha   90.00
_cell.angle_beta   90.00
_cell.angle_gamma   90.00
#
_symmetry.space_group_name_H-M   'P 1'
#
loop_
_entity.id
_entity.type
_entity.pdbx_description
1 polymer ?
#
loop_
_entity_poly.entity_id
_entity_poly.type
_entity_poly.pdbx_seq_one_letter_code
_entity_poly.pdbx_strand_id
1 'polypeptide(L)'
;MNKYTLTIILSALAVSSCASIEQSENITVNQLPVEVDENKKFIEFLEADWEQTLINNPLFATYTGDKRFNDKINPNTINQFNKDRDADLESLKKLKTINPDKLSGDNKLNYKLKKFDIESDLNLSQFPIYYLRLNQRGGIQSFYETGNRLVYRTKNDYYDWLNRLDQFSTNIFTFLEINKEGLENGYTQPRLVTRGVVAQIDAIINSDIESNPYLKVFLEADESLLTPIEKKDLINKAKDLINNKINPAYEELNIFLKNDYLVNSRDSIGIKDIPDGKIYYEELAKYYTTTDLTPDEI
;
A
#
# COMPACT_ATOMS: atom_id res chain seq x y z
N MET A 1 85.42 -16.72 77.67
CA MET A 1 84.85 -15.37 77.68
C MET A 1 84.45 -15.01 76.25
N ASN A 2 83.16 -14.69 76.04
CA ASN A 2 82.55 -13.99 74.88
C ASN A 2 82.75 -14.61 73.47
N LYS A 3 81.80 -14.55 72.53
CA LYS A 3 80.39 -14.14 72.48
C LYS A 3 79.86 -14.69 71.13
N TYR A 4 78.57 -14.97 71.09
CA TYR A 4 77.77 -15.47 69.98
C TYR A 4 77.76 -14.57 68.73
N THR A 5 77.48 -15.16 67.56
CA THR A 5 76.62 -14.49 66.56
C THR A 5 75.81 -15.52 65.77
N LEU A 6 74.50 -15.27 65.71
CA LEU A 6 73.43 -16.10 65.17
C LEU A 6 73.13 -15.64 63.74
N THR A 7 72.88 -16.55 62.81
CA THR A 7 72.29 -16.22 61.50
C THR A 7 71.27 -17.30 61.14
N ILE A 8 70.01 -16.88 61.00
CA ILE A 8 68.85 -17.72 60.68
C ILE A 8 68.66 -17.69 59.17
N ILE A 9 68.58 -18.87 58.53
CA ILE A 9 68.19 -19.04 57.13
C ILE A 9 66.86 -19.80 57.13
N LEU A 10 65.82 -19.18 56.56
CA LEU A 10 64.46 -19.70 56.44
C LEU A 10 64.35 -20.48 55.12
N SER A 11 64.13 -21.80 55.21
CA SER A 11 63.94 -22.71 54.08
C SER A 11 62.45 -23.00 53.85
N ALA A 12 61.97 -22.74 52.63
CA ALA A 12 60.61 -23.06 52.20
C ALA A 12 60.55 -24.51 51.66
N LEU A 13 59.74 -25.35 52.30
CA LEU A 13 59.42 -26.71 51.85
C LEU A 13 58.07 -26.70 51.12
N ALA A 14 58.09 -27.13 49.85
CA ALA A 14 56.90 -27.37 49.05
C ALA A 14 56.32 -28.77 49.36
N VAL A 15 55.02 -28.84 49.65
CA VAL A 15 54.29 -30.09 49.85
C VAL A 15 53.38 -30.32 48.65
N SER A 16 53.59 -31.42 47.92
CA SER A 16 52.72 -31.85 46.82
C SER A 16 51.56 -32.70 47.36
N SER A 17 50.32 -32.28 47.10
CA SER A 17 49.11 -33.08 47.35
C SER A 17 48.64 -33.71 46.04
N CYS A 18 48.44 -35.03 46.03
CA CYS A 18 47.79 -35.76 44.95
C CYS A 18 46.27 -35.59 45.08
N ALA A 19 45.63 -35.04 44.04
CA ALA A 19 44.18 -35.10 43.87
C ALA A 19 43.85 -36.02 42.69
N SER A 20 43.08 -37.08 42.97
CA SER A 20 42.47 -37.94 41.95
C SER A 20 41.38 -37.15 41.23
N ILE A 21 41.49 -37.01 39.91
CA ILE A 21 40.50 -36.33 39.07
C ILE A 21 39.43 -37.35 38.68
N GLU A 22 38.20 -37.19 39.15
CA GLU A 22 37.03 -37.82 38.54
C GLU A 22 36.78 -37.14 37.18
N GLN A 23 36.87 -37.91 36.11
CA GLN A 23 36.54 -37.47 34.76
C GLN A 23 35.02 -37.35 34.66
N SER A 24 34.48 -36.13 34.68
CA SER A 24 33.10 -35.90 34.29
C SER A 24 32.97 -36.18 32.79
N GLU A 25 32.21 -37.22 32.43
CA GLU A 25 31.81 -37.45 31.04
C GLU A 25 31.06 -36.19 30.55
N ASN A 26 31.69 -35.44 29.65
CA ASN A 26 31.03 -34.40 28.88
C ASN A 26 30.02 -35.08 27.95
N ILE A 27 28.78 -35.24 28.44
CA ILE A 27 27.63 -35.53 27.58
C ILE A 27 27.51 -34.34 26.63
N THR A 28 28.06 -34.52 25.44
CA THR A 28 27.88 -33.59 24.33
C THR A 28 26.44 -33.77 23.90
N VAL A 29 25.53 -32.94 24.43
CA VAL A 29 24.18 -32.83 23.89
C VAL A 29 24.35 -32.31 22.47
N ASN A 30 24.39 -33.21 21.50
CA ASN A 30 24.13 -32.87 20.12
C ASN A 30 22.74 -32.22 20.11
N GLN A 31 22.68 -30.90 20.15
CA GLN A 31 21.47 -30.17 19.78
C GLN A 31 21.18 -30.60 18.35
N LEU A 32 20.21 -31.49 18.19
CA LEU A 32 19.59 -31.76 16.90
C LEU A 32 19.29 -30.39 16.26
N PRO A 33 19.51 -30.22 14.95
CA PRO A 33 19.16 -28.98 14.28
C PRO A 33 17.73 -28.62 14.68
N VAL A 34 17.51 -27.41 15.18
CA VAL A 34 16.15 -26.93 15.47
C VAL A 34 15.39 -27.01 14.16
N GLU A 35 14.52 -28.00 14.03
CA GLU A 35 13.71 -28.16 12.84
C GLU A 35 12.78 -26.95 12.78
N VAL A 36 12.91 -26.17 11.70
CA VAL A 36 12.05 -25.01 11.46
C VAL A 36 10.64 -25.53 11.19
N ASP A 37 9.69 -25.14 12.03
CA ASP A 37 8.27 -25.35 11.77
C ASP A 37 7.83 -24.40 10.65
N GLU A 38 7.72 -24.96 9.45
CA GLU A 38 7.32 -24.22 8.24
C GLU A 38 5.88 -23.67 8.35
N ASN A 39 4.99 -24.29 9.14
CA ASN A 39 3.66 -23.73 9.36
C ASN A 39 3.75 -22.46 10.18
N LYS A 40 4.49 -22.49 11.29
CA LYS A 40 4.71 -21.29 12.12
C LYS A 40 5.37 -20.18 11.30
N LYS A 41 6.42 -20.50 10.54
CA LYS A 41 7.11 -19.55 9.66
C LYS A 41 6.16 -18.94 8.63
N PHE A 42 5.26 -19.73 8.03
CA PHE A 42 4.29 -19.23 7.07
C PHE A 42 3.23 -18.31 7.70
N ILE A 43 2.73 -18.65 8.89
CA ILE A 43 1.79 -17.78 9.61
C ILE A 43 2.45 -16.46 9.98
N GLU A 44 3.69 -16.48 10.50
CA GLU A 44 4.45 -15.26 10.81
C GLU A 44 4.70 -14.40 9.56
N PHE A 45 4.95 -15.04 8.40
CA PHE A 45 5.03 -14.35 7.12
C PHE A 45 3.70 -13.66 6.75
N LEU A 46 2.57 -14.36 6.85
CA LEU A 46 1.25 -13.80 6.52
C LEU A 46 0.88 -12.62 7.43
N GLU A 47 1.18 -12.72 8.73
CA GLU A 47 0.95 -11.63 9.69
C GLU A 47 1.80 -10.39 9.35
N ALA A 48 3.09 -10.57 9.05
CA ALA A 48 3.97 -9.48 8.67
C ALA A 48 3.58 -8.84 7.34
N ASP A 49 3.18 -9.65 6.35
CA ASP A 49 2.73 -9.19 5.04
C ASP A 49 1.40 -8.41 5.14
N TRP A 50 0.47 -8.89 5.98
CA TRP A 50 -0.78 -8.19 6.27
C TRP A 50 -0.53 -6.82 6.93
N GLU A 51 0.32 -6.78 7.96
CA GLU A 51 0.67 -5.52 8.62
C GLU A 51 1.30 -4.52 7.65
N GLN A 52 2.22 -4.99 6.79
CA GLN A 52 2.83 -4.15 5.76
C GLN A 52 1.79 -3.66 4.75
N THR A 53 0.83 -4.50 4.37
CA THR A 53 -0.27 -4.12 3.48
C THR A 53 -1.10 -2.99 4.08
N LEU A 54 -1.43 -3.05 5.37
CA LEU A 54 -2.18 -2.01 6.07
C LEU A 54 -1.40 -0.68 6.14
N ILE A 55 -0.10 -0.74 6.47
CA ILE A 55 0.78 0.44 6.51
C ILE A 55 0.87 1.10 5.12
N ASN A 56 1.06 0.29 4.09
CA ASN A 56 1.23 0.78 2.72
C ASN A 56 -0.09 1.26 2.11
N ASN A 57 -1.25 0.83 2.62
CA ASN A 57 -2.55 1.20 2.08
C ASN A 57 -3.47 1.82 3.15
N PRO A 58 -3.21 3.07 3.59
CA PRO A 58 -3.96 3.72 4.66
C PRO A 58 -5.48 3.73 4.47
N LEU A 59 -5.95 3.89 3.23
CA LEU A 59 -7.38 3.87 2.95
C LEU A 59 -7.98 2.46 3.12
N PHE A 60 -7.27 1.43 2.63
CA PHE A 60 -7.66 0.04 2.83
C PHE A 60 -7.67 -0.33 4.31
N ALA A 61 -6.66 0.11 5.08
CA ALA A 61 -6.62 -0.08 6.52
C ALA A 61 -7.87 0.48 7.21
N THR A 62 -8.33 1.67 6.80
CA THR A 62 -9.58 2.23 7.33
C THR A 62 -10.81 1.38 6.97
N TYR A 63 -10.90 0.86 5.74
CA TYR A 63 -12.00 -0.02 5.34
C TYR A 63 -12.05 -1.32 6.13
N THR A 64 -10.90 -1.83 6.57
CA THR A 64 -10.82 -3.01 7.44
C THR A 64 -10.98 -2.69 8.92
N GLY A 65 -11.23 -1.42 9.27
CA GLY A 65 -11.47 -0.96 10.65
C GLY A 65 -10.21 -0.51 11.40
N ASP A 66 -9.05 -0.52 10.76
CA ASP A 66 -7.80 -0.02 11.33
C ASP A 66 -7.65 1.48 11.05
N LYS A 67 -7.70 2.27 12.13
CA LYS A 67 -7.64 3.74 12.08
C LYS A 67 -6.25 4.32 12.37
N ARG A 68 -5.20 3.51 12.48
CA ARG A 68 -3.82 4.00 12.77
C ARG A 68 -3.31 5.01 11.75
N PHE A 69 -3.81 4.95 10.52
CA PHE A 69 -3.41 5.82 9.38
C PHE A 69 -4.61 6.58 8.79
N ASN A 70 -5.65 6.83 9.59
CA ASN A 70 -6.95 7.31 9.12
C ASN A 70 -6.90 8.70 8.45
N ASP A 71 -5.86 9.49 8.71
CA ASP A 71 -5.64 10.81 8.12
C ASP A 71 -4.85 10.76 6.80
N LYS A 72 -4.38 9.59 6.35
CA LYS A 72 -3.52 9.46 5.15
C LYS A 72 -4.27 8.90 3.94
N ILE A 73 -3.80 9.26 2.76
CA ILE A 73 -4.13 8.60 1.50
C ILE A 73 -2.84 8.08 0.84
N ASN A 74 -2.98 7.12 -0.06
CA ASN A 74 -1.89 6.69 -0.92
C ASN A 74 -1.53 7.80 -1.93
N PRO A 75 -0.24 8.20 -2.02
CA PRO A 75 0.22 8.99 -3.15
C PRO A 75 0.00 8.23 -4.46
N ASN A 76 -0.46 8.90 -5.51
CA ASN A 76 -0.67 8.28 -6.82
C ASN A 76 0.52 8.43 -7.79
N THR A 77 1.72 8.73 -7.26
CA THR A 77 2.95 8.94 -8.04
C THR A 77 3.46 7.66 -8.70
N ILE A 78 4.23 7.78 -9.79
CA ILE A 78 4.95 6.66 -10.40
C ILE A 78 5.95 6.02 -9.41
N ASN A 79 6.60 6.84 -8.60
CA ASN A 79 7.51 6.35 -7.55
C ASN A 79 6.78 5.47 -6.53
N GLN A 80 5.56 5.83 -6.14
CA GLN A 80 4.77 4.99 -5.24
C GLN A 80 4.42 3.65 -5.90
N PHE A 81 3.98 3.67 -7.16
CA PHE A 81 3.72 2.45 -7.92
C PHE A 81 4.95 1.51 -7.96
N ASN A 82 6.14 2.05 -8.21
CA ASN A 82 7.37 1.25 -8.21
C ASN A 82 7.70 0.70 -6.82
N LYS A 83 7.49 1.48 -5.75
CA LYS A 83 7.68 1.00 -4.38
C LYS A 83 6.73 -0.15 -4.04
N ASP A 84 5.48 -0.07 -4.47
CA ASP A 84 4.48 -1.12 -4.24
C ASP A 84 4.91 -2.42 -4.94
N ARG A 85 5.31 -2.34 -6.21
CA ARG A 85 5.89 -3.48 -6.94
C ARG A 85 7.11 -4.07 -6.25
N ASP A 86 8.04 -3.23 -5.82
CA ASP A 86 9.27 -3.70 -5.18
C ASP A 86 8.98 -4.36 -3.82
N ALA A 87 7.93 -3.93 -3.11
CA ALA A 87 7.43 -4.59 -1.92
C ALA A 87 6.84 -5.98 -2.23
N ASP A 88 6.08 -6.12 -3.31
CA ASP A 88 5.53 -7.39 -3.77
C ASP A 88 6.64 -8.38 -4.17
N LEU A 89 7.70 -7.90 -4.85
CA LEU A 89 8.88 -8.71 -5.18
C LEU A 89 9.57 -9.24 -3.91
N GLU A 90 9.78 -8.39 -2.91
CA GLU A 90 10.37 -8.80 -1.64
C GLU A 90 9.44 -9.74 -0.85
N SER A 91 8.12 -9.54 -0.91
CA SER A 91 7.15 -10.47 -0.31
C SER A 91 7.20 -11.85 -0.97
N LEU A 92 7.20 -11.92 -2.31
CA LEU A 92 7.32 -13.17 -3.05
C LEU A 92 8.63 -13.91 -2.73
N LYS A 93 9.74 -13.17 -2.62
CA LYS A 93 11.05 -13.71 -2.24
C LYS A 93 11.02 -14.32 -0.84
N LYS A 94 10.41 -13.64 0.14
CA LYS A 94 10.22 -14.18 1.51
C LYS A 94 9.34 -15.42 1.51
N LEU A 95 8.22 -15.40 0.79
CA LEU A 95 7.32 -16.54 0.62
C LEU A 95 8.04 -17.77 0.05
N LYS A 96 8.90 -17.57 -0.96
CA LYS A 96 9.71 -18.64 -1.59
C LYS A 96 10.75 -19.28 -0.67
N THR A 97 11.03 -18.71 0.51
CA THR A 97 11.90 -19.34 1.51
C THR A 97 11.18 -20.41 2.35
N ILE A 98 9.85 -20.49 2.29
CA ILE A 98 9.05 -21.46 3.03
C ILE A 98 8.98 -22.75 2.21
N ASN A 99 9.21 -23.89 2.85
CA ASN A 99 9.12 -25.19 2.19
C ASN A 99 7.66 -25.68 2.16
N PRO A 100 6.98 -25.65 1.00
CA PRO A 100 5.56 -25.99 0.91
C PRO A 100 5.29 -27.47 1.22
N ASP A 101 6.26 -28.38 1.07
CA ASP A 101 6.04 -29.81 1.31
C ASP A 101 5.83 -30.13 2.79
N LYS A 102 6.37 -29.29 3.68
CA LYS A 102 6.25 -29.39 5.14
C LYS A 102 5.05 -28.64 5.73
N LEU A 103 4.26 -27.95 4.90
CA LEU A 103 3.04 -27.27 5.35
C LEU A 103 1.89 -28.26 5.58
N SER A 104 0.98 -27.89 6.48
CA SER A 104 -0.31 -28.57 6.67
C SER A 104 -1.17 -28.49 5.39
N GLY A 105 -2.23 -29.29 5.30
CA GLY A 105 -3.13 -29.27 4.14
C GLY A 105 -3.68 -27.87 3.84
N ASP A 106 -4.18 -27.19 4.89
CA ASP A 106 -4.74 -25.84 4.77
C ASP A 106 -3.66 -24.81 4.40
N ASN A 107 -2.47 -24.90 5.03
CA ASN A 107 -1.39 -23.97 4.71
C ASN A 107 -0.79 -24.21 3.32
N LYS A 108 -0.82 -25.43 2.79
CA LYS A 108 -0.47 -25.72 1.39
C LYS A 108 -1.41 -24.99 0.43
N LEU A 109 -2.71 -24.97 0.72
CA LEU A 109 -3.67 -24.22 -0.09
C LEU A 109 -3.43 -22.71 0.03
N ASN A 110 -3.33 -22.19 1.26
CA ASN A 110 -3.10 -20.76 1.50
C ASN A 110 -1.79 -20.26 0.87
N TYR A 111 -0.73 -21.07 0.93
CA TYR A 111 0.54 -20.78 0.26
C TYR A 111 0.35 -20.64 -1.25
N LYS A 112 -0.37 -21.58 -1.88
CA LYS A 112 -0.64 -21.55 -3.32
C LYS A 112 -1.43 -20.30 -3.72
N LEU A 113 -2.48 -19.96 -2.95
CA LEU A 113 -3.28 -18.77 -3.18
C LEU A 113 -2.44 -17.49 -3.05
N LYS A 114 -1.71 -17.34 -1.93
CA LYS A 114 -0.87 -16.16 -1.72
C LYS A 114 0.22 -16.01 -2.78
N LYS A 115 0.83 -17.13 -3.21
CA LYS A 115 1.81 -17.12 -4.30
C LYS A 115 1.16 -16.71 -5.62
N PHE A 116 0.00 -17.28 -5.95
CA PHE A 116 -0.76 -16.94 -7.15
C PHE A 116 -1.13 -15.45 -7.18
N ASP A 117 -1.63 -14.90 -6.07
CA ASP A 117 -2.02 -13.50 -5.96
C ASP A 117 -0.82 -12.57 -6.23
N ILE A 118 0.30 -12.76 -5.50
CA ILE A 118 1.49 -11.91 -5.67
C ILE A 118 2.07 -12.04 -7.08
N GLU A 119 2.18 -13.26 -7.63
CA GLU A 119 2.70 -13.44 -9.00
C GLU A 119 1.78 -12.81 -10.04
N SER A 120 0.46 -12.86 -9.84
CA SER A 120 -0.52 -12.22 -10.74
C SER A 120 -0.43 -10.69 -10.70
N ASP A 121 -0.33 -10.10 -9.51
CA ASP A 121 -0.16 -8.66 -9.35
C ASP A 121 1.19 -8.19 -9.94
N LEU A 122 2.27 -8.95 -9.74
CA LEU A 122 3.58 -8.65 -10.32
C LEU A 122 3.57 -8.70 -11.85
N ASN A 123 2.85 -9.66 -12.46
CA ASN A 123 2.71 -9.71 -13.92
C ASN A 123 2.01 -8.48 -14.48
N LEU A 124 1.01 -7.93 -13.79
CA LEU A 124 0.35 -6.68 -14.21
C LEU A 124 1.21 -5.44 -13.91
N SER A 125 2.03 -5.48 -12.86
CA SER A 125 2.87 -4.35 -12.44
C SER A 125 3.97 -3.97 -13.45
N GLN A 126 4.27 -4.85 -14.39
CA GLN A 126 5.26 -4.58 -15.45
C GLN A 126 4.75 -3.56 -16.48
N PHE A 127 3.43 -3.39 -16.59
CA PHE A 127 2.82 -2.45 -17.53
C PHE A 127 2.66 -1.07 -16.87
N PRO A 128 2.88 0.04 -17.61
CA PRO A 128 2.77 1.39 -17.07
C PRO A 128 1.31 1.87 -16.96
N ILE A 129 0.46 1.04 -16.33
CA ILE A 129 -0.99 1.27 -16.20
C ILE A 129 -1.30 2.51 -15.35
N TYR A 130 -0.31 3.07 -14.67
CA TYR A 130 -0.44 4.35 -13.99
C TYR A 130 -0.80 5.50 -14.93
N TYR A 131 -0.51 5.40 -16.24
CA TYR A 131 -0.97 6.32 -17.28
C TYR A 131 -2.46 6.18 -17.64
N LEU A 132 -3.09 5.07 -17.27
CA LEU A 132 -4.44 4.71 -17.72
C LEU A 132 -5.47 4.76 -16.60
N ARG A 133 -5.20 5.48 -15.51
CA ARG A 133 -6.11 5.56 -14.35
C ARG A 133 -7.33 6.47 -14.56
N LEU A 134 -7.48 7.06 -15.74
CA LEU A 134 -8.66 7.84 -16.13
C LEU A 134 -9.79 6.89 -16.56
N ASN A 135 -10.95 6.90 -15.89
CA ASN A 135 -12.13 6.18 -16.38
C ASN A 135 -13.43 6.79 -15.82
N GLN A 136 -14.57 6.55 -16.47
CA GLN A 136 -15.86 7.15 -16.09
C GLN A 136 -16.60 6.41 -14.96
N ARG A 137 -16.13 5.21 -14.56
CA ARG A 137 -16.77 4.38 -13.52
C ARG A 137 -16.23 4.67 -12.12
N GLY A 138 -15.11 5.38 -12.04
CA GLY A 138 -14.50 5.87 -10.82
C GLY A 138 -13.14 6.47 -11.13
N GLY A 139 -12.51 7.11 -10.16
CA GLY A 139 -11.19 7.70 -10.34
C GLY A 139 -11.03 8.95 -9.53
N ILE A 140 -10.15 9.83 -9.99
CA ILE A 140 -9.87 11.09 -9.31
C ILE A 140 -11.18 11.87 -9.09
N GLN A 141 -12.02 11.99 -10.12
CA GLN A 141 -13.27 12.74 -10.11
C GLN A 141 -14.36 12.18 -9.18
N SER A 142 -14.22 10.95 -8.66
CA SER A 142 -15.21 10.33 -7.78
C SER A 142 -14.67 10.09 -6.36
N PHE A 143 -13.54 10.69 -5.99
CA PHE A 143 -12.89 10.39 -4.71
C PHE A 143 -13.75 10.79 -3.50
N TYR A 144 -14.70 11.71 -3.64
CA TYR A 144 -15.68 12.04 -2.58
C TYR A 144 -16.50 10.81 -2.14
N GLU A 145 -16.72 9.82 -3.02
CA GLU A 145 -17.44 8.59 -2.67
C GLU A 145 -16.71 7.77 -1.60
N THR A 146 -15.39 7.90 -1.52
CA THR A 146 -14.57 7.29 -0.48
C THR A 146 -15.10 7.70 0.89
N GLY A 147 -15.27 9.01 1.11
CA GLY A 147 -15.79 9.57 2.37
C GLY A 147 -17.18 9.05 2.71
N ASN A 148 -18.06 8.92 1.71
CA ASN A 148 -19.42 8.38 1.90
C ASN A 148 -19.44 6.91 2.38
N ARG A 149 -18.34 6.17 2.20
CA ARG A 149 -18.21 4.76 2.60
C ARG A 149 -17.43 4.58 3.92
N LEU A 150 -16.83 5.65 4.45
CA LEU A 150 -16.08 5.58 5.71
C LEU A 150 -17.04 5.50 6.90
N VAL A 151 -16.55 4.90 7.99
CA VAL A 151 -17.28 4.81 9.26
C VAL A 151 -16.78 5.86 10.24
N TYR A 152 -17.63 6.83 10.54
CA TYR A 152 -17.38 7.91 11.50
C TYR A 152 -17.92 7.51 12.87
N ARG A 153 -17.04 7.40 13.87
CA ARG A 153 -17.36 7.03 15.27
C ARG A 153 -16.89 8.07 16.28
N THR A 154 -15.99 8.96 15.86
CA THR A 154 -15.43 10.03 16.69
C THR A 154 -15.40 11.32 15.88
N LYS A 155 -15.32 12.46 16.57
CA LYS A 155 -15.12 13.74 15.88
C LYS A 155 -13.84 13.77 15.04
N ASN A 156 -12.76 13.10 15.49
CA ASN A 156 -11.48 13.06 14.78
C ASN A 156 -11.61 12.41 13.40
N ASP A 157 -12.53 11.46 13.22
CA ASP A 157 -12.72 10.81 11.92
C ASP A 157 -13.10 11.80 10.81
N TYR A 158 -13.83 12.87 11.15
CA TYR A 158 -14.17 13.91 10.20
C TYR A 158 -12.97 14.82 9.88
N TYR A 159 -12.14 15.13 10.87
CA TYR A 159 -10.89 15.89 10.63
C TYR A 159 -9.88 15.06 9.83
N ASP A 160 -9.80 13.76 10.07
CA ASP A 160 -8.98 12.84 9.29
C ASP A 160 -9.44 12.81 7.83
N TRP A 161 -10.75 12.78 7.58
CA TRP A 161 -11.29 12.91 6.23
C TRP A 161 -10.94 14.26 5.58
N LEU A 162 -11.02 15.37 6.32
CA LEU A 162 -10.58 16.67 5.83
C LEU A 162 -9.10 16.67 5.44
N ASN A 163 -8.23 16.04 6.25
CA ASN A 163 -6.80 15.90 5.95
C ASN A 163 -6.54 15.02 4.72
N ARG A 164 -7.36 13.97 4.52
CA ARG A 164 -7.31 13.15 3.29
C ARG A 164 -7.68 13.96 2.06
N LEU A 165 -8.70 14.82 2.15
CA LEU A 165 -9.09 15.72 1.06
C LEU A 165 -8.00 16.74 0.72
N ASP A 166 -7.26 17.20 1.74
CA ASP A 166 -6.12 18.10 1.54
C ASP A 166 -5.01 17.41 0.74
N GLN A 167 -4.59 16.21 1.14
CA GLN A 167 -3.63 15.40 0.39
C GLN A 167 -4.15 15.02 -1.01
N PHE A 168 -5.46 14.79 -1.13
CA PHE A 168 -6.10 14.43 -2.38
C PHE A 168 -5.98 15.54 -3.43
N SER A 169 -5.98 16.82 -3.02
CA SER A 169 -5.70 17.93 -3.95
C SER A 169 -4.35 17.77 -4.66
N THR A 170 -3.30 17.31 -3.96
CA THR A 170 -2.00 16.96 -4.55
C THR A 170 -2.09 15.77 -5.51
N ASN A 171 -2.92 14.78 -5.19
CA ASN A 171 -3.14 13.64 -6.09
C ASN A 171 -3.80 14.05 -7.41
N ILE A 172 -4.66 15.08 -7.43
CA ILE A 172 -5.25 15.61 -8.68
C ILE A 172 -4.14 16.17 -9.58
N PHE A 173 -3.23 16.98 -9.05
CA PHE A 173 -2.09 17.51 -9.80
C PHE A 173 -1.13 16.43 -10.26
N THR A 174 -0.82 15.47 -9.39
CA THR A 174 0.03 14.33 -9.77
C THR A 174 -0.62 13.51 -10.89
N PHE A 175 -1.94 13.34 -10.85
CA PHE A 175 -2.68 12.66 -11.90
C PHE A 175 -2.62 13.42 -13.23
N LEU A 176 -2.73 14.75 -13.21
CA LEU A 176 -2.55 15.61 -14.39
C LEU A 176 -1.18 15.37 -15.03
N GLU A 177 -0.10 15.47 -14.26
CA GLU A 177 1.27 15.33 -14.78
C GLU A 177 1.54 13.92 -15.33
N ILE A 178 1.10 12.88 -14.64
CA ILE A 178 1.23 11.50 -15.13
C ILE A 178 0.45 11.31 -16.44
N ASN A 179 -0.75 11.90 -16.59
CA ASN A 179 -1.51 11.78 -17.83
C ASN A 179 -0.92 12.59 -18.98
N LYS A 180 -0.19 13.69 -18.72
CA LYS A 180 0.62 14.37 -19.74
C LYS A 180 1.73 13.46 -20.25
N GLU A 181 2.50 12.86 -19.35
CA GLU A 181 3.55 11.90 -19.72
C GLU A 181 2.97 10.67 -20.44
N GLY A 182 1.82 10.16 -20.00
CA GLY A 182 1.11 9.06 -20.66
C GLY A 182 0.67 9.42 -22.08
N LEU A 183 0.16 10.63 -22.28
CA LEU A 183 -0.25 11.14 -23.58
C LEU A 183 0.93 11.21 -24.56
N GLU A 184 2.08 11.73 -24.11
CA GLU A 184 3.31 11.79 -24.91
C GLU A 184 3.84 10.40 -25.29
N ASN A 185 3.69 9.43 -24.39
CA ASN A 185 4.12 8.04 -24.61
C ASN A 185 3.07 7.17 -25.34
N GLY A 186 1.93 7.74 -25.75
CA GLY A 186 0.88 7.01 -26.47
C GLY A 186 -0.04 6.14 -25.59
N TYR A 187 0.08 6.23 -24.27
CA TYR A 187 -0.82 5.57 -23.32
C TYR A 187 -2.02 6.46 -23.03
N THR A 188 -3.10 6.26 -23.78
CA THR A 188 -4.33 7.05 -23.63
C THR A 188 -5.56 6.20 -23.40
N GLN A 189 -6.54 6.77 -22.70
CA GLN A 189 -7.90 6.29 -22.69
C GLN A 189 -8.65 6.69 -23.96
N PRO A 190 -9.71 5.97 -24.36
CA PRO A 190 -10.53 6.34 -25.51
C PRO A 190 -11.16 7.72 -25.31
N ARG A 191 -11.31 8.50 -26.40
CA ARG A 191 -12.02 9.80 -26.38
C ARG A 191 -13.41 9.71 -25.72
N LEU A 192 -14.12 8.59 -25.94
CA LEU A 192 -15.43 8.35 -25.32
C LEU A 192 -15.35 8.34 -23.78
N VAL A 193 -14.35 7.66 -23.22
CA VAL A 193 -14.12 7.58 -21.77
C VAL A 193 -13.76 8.96 -21.23
N THR A 194 -12.82 9.66 -21.89
CA THR A 194 -12.37 10.98 -21.46
C THR A 194 -13.51 12.01 -21.46
N ARG A 195 -14.41 12.00 -22.45
CA ARG A 195 -15.60 12.88 -22.47
C ARG A 195 -16.48 12.68 -21.24
N GLY A 196 -16.66 11.42 -20.81
CA GLY A 196 -17.41 11.10 -19.60
C GLY A 196 -16.77 11.70 -18.35
N VAL A 197 -15.45 11.57 -18.21
CA VAL A 197 -14.73 12.13 -17.06
C VAL A 197 -14.74 13.66 -17.07
N VAL A 198 -14.57 14.29 -18.23
CA VAL A 198 -14.70 15.74 -18.39
C VAL A 198 -16.06 16.24 -17.90
N ALA A 199 -17.16 15.58 -18.31
CA ALA A 199 -18.49 15.95 -17.87
C ALA A 199 -18.68 15.79 -16.34
N GLN A 200 -18.08 14.76 -15.74
CA GLN A 200 -18.11 14.54 -14.29
C GLN A 200 -17.34 15.64 -13.54
N ILE A 201 -16.15 16.01 -14.02
CA ILE A 201 -15.36 17.09 -13.41
C ILE A 201 -16.07 18.44 -13.58
N ASP A 202 -16.63 18.72 -14.76
CA ASP A 202 -17.45 19.92 -15.00
C ASP A 202 -18.62 20.01 -14.02
N ALA A 203 -19.31 18.90 -13.73
CA ALA A 203 -20.40 18.90 -12.77
C ALA A 203 -19.95 19.22 -11.34
N ILE A 204 -18.72 18.83 -10.95
CA ILE A 204 -18.15 19.13 -9.63
C ILE A 204 -17.78 20.62 -9.54
N ILE A 205 -17.02 21.13 -10.51
CA ILE A 205 -16.55 22.53 -10.51
C ILE A 205 -17.73 23.51 -10.57
N ASN A 206 -18.75 23.21 -11.39
CA ASN A 206 -19.90 24.10 -11.58
C ASN A 206 -21.00 23.94 -10.51
N SER A 207 -20.81 23.05 -9.53
CA SER A 207 -21.77 22.88 -8.43
C SER A 207 -21.73 24.06 -7.46
N ASP A 208 -22.89 24.45 -6.92
CA ASP A 208 -22.94 25.36 -5.79
C ASP A 208 -22.18 24.73 -4.61
N ILE A 209 -21.42 25.52 -3.85
CA ILE A 209 -20.59 25.02 -2.75
C ILE A 209 -21.39 24.20 -1.73
N GLU A 210 -22.64 24.57 -1.45
CA GLU A 210 -23.52 23.83 -0.52
C GLU A 210 -23.99 22.48 -1.06
N SER A 211 -23.93 22.28 -2.39
CA SER A 211 -24.27 21.04 -3.09
C SER A 211 -23.04 20.24 -3.53
N ASN A 212 -21.84 20.77 -3.30
CA ASN A 212 -20.60 20.15 -3.75
C ASN A 212 -20.42 18.78 -3.05
N PRO A 213 -20.17 17.69 -3.79
CA PRO A 213 -20.13 16.35 -3.21
C PRO A 213 -19.02 16.16 -2.17
N TYR A 214 -17.94 16.95 -2.23
CA TYR A 214 -16.87 16.92 -1.23
C TYR A 214 -17.28 17.54 0.12
N LEU A 215 -18.30 18.39 0.13
CA LEU A 215 -18.79 19.02 1.35
C LEU A 215 -19.78 18.13 2.12
N LYS A 216 -20.41 17.17 1.44
CA LYS A 216 -21.52 16.35 1.96
C LYS A 216 -21.26 15.73 3.33
N VAL A 217 -20.11 15.06 3.49
CA VAL A 217 -19.73 14.39 4.75
C VAL A 217 -19.74 15.36 5.94
N PHE A 218 -19.36 16.62 5.73
CA PHE A 218 -19.28 17.62 6.79
C PHE A 218 -20.64 18.23 7.12
N LEU A 219 -21.52 18.38 6.12
CA LEU A 219 -22.90 18.82 6.32
C LEU A 219 -23.71 17.77 7.10
N GLU A 220 -23.53 16.51 6.76
CA GLU A 220 -24.20 15.34 7.35
C GLU A 220 -23.51 14.83 8.62
N ALA A 221 -22.47 15.52 9.11
CA ALA A 221 -21.74 15.10 10.29
C ALA A 221 -22.65 14.94 11.53
N ASP A 222 -22.49 13.81 12.21
CA ASP A 222 -23.26 13.39 13.38
C ASP A 222 -23.12 14.39 14.53
N GLU A 223 -24.24 14.99 14.92
CA GLU A 223 -24.34 16.02 15.95
C GLU A 223 -24.20 15.47 17.38
N SER A 224 -24.21 14.14 17.55
CA SER A 224 -23.84 13.51 18.81
C SER A 224 -22.31 13.44 19.02
N LEU A 225 -21.53 13.54 17.94
CA LEU A 225 -20.06 13.47 17.98
C LEU A 225 -19.39 14.85 17.99
N LEU A 226 -20.05 15.87 17.43
CA LEU A 226 -19.52 17.23 17.25
C LEU A 226 -20.45 18.26 17.88
N THR A 227 -19.88 19.25 18.58
CA THR A 227 -20.66 20.44 18.98
C THR A 227 -21.04 21.28 17.75
N PRO A 228 -22.07 22.14 17.85
CA PRO A 228 -22.45 23.04 16.75
C PRO A 228 -21.31 23.94 16.26
N ILE A 229 -20.41 24.36 17.18
CA ILE A 229 -19.26 25.19 16.85
C ILE A 229 -18.21 24.38 16.07
N GLU A 230 -17.89 23.16 16.53
CA GLU A 230 -16.93 22.28 15.83
C GLU A 230 -17.46 21.89 14.43
N LYS A 231 -18.74 21.53 14.31
CA LYS A 231 -19.35 21.23 13.01
C LYS A 231 -19.28 22.41 12.05
N LYS A 232 -19.60 23.62 12.54
CA LYS A 232 -19.50 24.85 11.74
C LYS A 232 -18.07 25.16 11.29
N ASP A 233 -17.09 25.02 12.19
CA ASP A 233 -15.68 25.22 11.87
C ASP A 233 -15.20 24.22 10.81
N LEU A 234 -15.55 22.95 10.97
CA LEU A 234 -15.23 21.87 10.05
C LEU A 234 -15.83 22.11 8.65
N ILE A 235 -17.10 22.53 8.56
CA ILE A 235 -17.74 22.91 7.29
C ILE A 235 -16.98 24.09 6.65
N ASN A 236 -16.61 25.11 7.42
CA ASN A 236 -15.88 26.27 6.87
C ASN A 236 -14.50 25.87 6.35
N LYS A 237 -13.75 25.02 7.06
CA LYS A 237 -12.46 24.50 6.60
C LYS A 237 -12.60 23.65 5.35
N ALA A 238 -13.65 22.83 5.26
CA ALA A 238 -13.95 22.05 4.06
C ALA A 238 -14.27 22.95 2.86
N LYS A 239 -15.07 24.01 3.06
CA LYS A 239 -15.36 25.00 2.00
C LYS A 239 -14.10 25.70 1.52
N ASP A 240 -13.23 26.12 2.44
CA ASP A 240 -11.95 26.73 2.12
C ASP A 240 -11.07 25.78 1.30
N LEU A 241 -10.93 24.53 1.73
CA LEU A 241 -10.17 23.51 1.02
C LEU A 241 -10.72 23.24 -0.38
N ILE A 242 -12.05 23.13 -0.52
CA ILE A 242 -12.70 22.89 -1.81
C ILE A 242 -12.42 24.05 -2.77
N ASN A 243 -12.68 25.29 -2.32
CA ASN A 243 -12.55 26.48 -3.16
C ASN A 243 -11.10 26.80 -3.53
N ASN A 244 -10.16 26.58 -2.60
CA ASN A 244 -8.79 27.05 -2.76
C ASN A 244 -7.80 25.97 -3.20
N LYS A 245 -8.16 24.68 -3.14
CA LYS A 245 -7.26 23.60 -3.56
C LYS A 245 -7.91 22.60 -4.51
N ILE A 246 -9.07 22.05 -4.17
CA ILE A 246 -9.69 20.98 -4.97
C ILE A 246 -10.23 21.51 -6.30
N ASN A 247 -11.04 22.57 -6.28
CA ASN A 247 -11.60 23.15 -7.49
C ASN A 247 -10.51 23.67 -8.45
N PRO A 248 -9.50 24.45 -8.01
CA PRO A 248 -8.40 24.86 -8.89
C PRO A 248 -7.63 23.68 -9.50
N ALA A 249 -7.34 22.64 -8.72
CA ALA A 249 -6.69 21.44 -9.25
C ALA A 249 -7.53 20.73 -10.31
N TYR A 250 -8.86 20.66 -10.10
CA TYR A 250 -9.78 20.12 -11.09
C TYR A 250 -9.90 20.99 -12.32
N GLU A 251 -9.90 22.31 -12.19
CA GLU A 251 -9.92 23.25 -13.32
C GLU A 251 -8.71 23.03 -14.23
N GLU A 252 -7.50 22.96 -13.65
CA GLU A 252 -6.29 22.67 -14.41
C GLU A 252 -6.34 21.30 -15.11
N LEU A 253 -6.75 20.25 -14.38
CA LEU A 253 -6.93 18.93 -14.97
C LEU A 253 -7.94 18.96 -16.13
N ASN A 254 -9.07 19.62 -15.94
CA ASN A 254 -10.15 19.67 -16.92
C ASN A 254 -9.77 20.46 -18.18
N ILE A 255 -9.00 21.55 -18.03
CA ILE A 255 -8.43 22.31 -19.16
C ILE A 255 -7.55 21.40 -20.00
N PHE A 256 -6.61 20.68 -19.38
CA PHE A 256 -5.75 19.73 -20.07
C PHE A 256 -6.56 18.60 -20.74
N LEU A 257 -7.53 18.02 -20.03
CA LEU A 257 -8.36 16.94 -20.57
C LEU A 257 -9.14 17.41 -21.81
N LYS A 258 -9.65 18.65 -21.81
CA LYS A 258 -10.41 19.25 -22.93
C LYS A 258 -9.53 19.62 -24.11
N ASN A 259 -8.42 20.31 -23.85
CA ASN A 259 -7.65 20.97 -24.91
C ASN A 259 -6.57 20.07 -25.50
N ASP A 260 -5.96 19.21 -24.68
CA ASP A 260 -4.80 18.41 -25.08
C ASP A 260 -5.16 16.92 -25.13
N TYR A 261 -5.67 16.35 -24.03
CA TYR A 261 -5.91 14.91 -23.96
C TYR A 261 -7.01 14.46 -24.93
N LEU A 262 -8.15 15.14 -24.99
CA LEU A 262 -9.24 14.76 -25.90
C LEU A 262 -8.85 14.83 -27.38
N VAL A 263 -8.06 15.83 -27.75
CA VAL A 263 -7.59 16.02 -29.13
C VAL A 263 -6.64 14.88 -29.52
N ASN A 264 -5.72 14.53 -28.62
CA ASN A 264 -4.61 13.61 -28.92
C ASN A 264 -4.86 12.15 -28.46
N SER A 265 -5.94 11.88 -27.75
CA SER A 265 -6.33 10.52 -27.35
C SER A 265 -6.93 9.71 -28.49
N ARG A 266 -6.80 8.39 -28.37
CA ARG A 266 -7.28 7.41 -29.37
C ARG A 266 -8.81 7.38 -29.49
N ASP A 267 -9.29 7.11 -30.70
CA ASP A 267 -10.70 6.78 -30.98
C ASP A 267 -11.04 5.32 -30.69
N SER A 268 -10.05 4.44 -30.79
CA SER A 268 -10.24 3.02 -30.53
C SER A 268 -10.70 2.79 -29.09
N ILE A 269 -11.47 1.73 -28.86
CA ILE A 269 -12.03 1.43 -27.54
C ILE A 269 -11.26 0.32 -26.82
N GLY A 270 -10.64 -0.59 -27.55
CA GLY A 270 -9.97 -1.77 -26.98
C GLY A 270 -8.65 -1.39 -26.33
N ILE A 271 -8.32 -2.01 -25.20
CA ILE A 271 -7.02 -1.80 -24.55
C ILE A 271 -5.87 -2.28 -25.44
N LYS A 272 -6.12 -3.19 -26.38
CA LYS A 272 -5.14 -3.71 -27.34
C LYS A 272 -4.45 -2.66 -28.22
N ASP A 273 -5.04 -1.47 -28.33
CA ASP A 273 -4.61 -0.41 -29.24
C ASP A 273 -3.68 0.63 -28.57
N ILE A 274 -3.21 0.38 -27.35
CA ILE A 274 -2.12 1.13 -26.70
C ILE A 274 -0.77 0.41 -26.93
N PRO A 275 0.38 1.03 -26.62
CA PRO A 275 1.67 0.33 -26.63
C PRO A 275 1.64 -0.91 -25.72
N ASP A 276 2.07 -2.06 -26.24
CA ASP A 276 1.99 -3.39 -25.61
C ASP A 276 0.58 -3.85 -25.21
N GLY A 277 -0.47 -3.19 -25.70
CA GLY A 277 -1.85 -3.42 -25.29
C GLY A 277 -2.38 -4.84 -25.52
N LYS A 278 -1.90 -5.54 -26.55
CA LYS A 278 -2.29 -6.94 -26.82
C LYS A 278 -1.78 -7.87 -25.73
N ILE A 279 -0.50 -7.75 -25.39
CA ILE A 279 0.15 -8.53 -24.33
C ILE A 279 -0.51 -8.20 -23.00
N TYR A 280 -0.77 -6.91 -22.74
CA TYR A 280 -1.50 -6.50 -21.56
C TYR A 280 -2.91 -7.08 -21.49
N TYR A 281 -3.63 -7.16 -22.61
CA TYR A 281 -4.96 -7.75 -22.65
C TYR A 281 -4.96 -9.26 -22.36
N GLU A 282 -3.96 -9.99 -22.85
CA GLU A 282 -3.76 -11.41 -22.51
C GLU A 282 -3.51 -11.60 -21.01
N GLU A 283 -2.63 -10.78 -20.42
CA GLU A 283 -2.38 -10.82 -18.96
C GLU A 283 -3.63 -10.44 -18.15
N LEU A 284 -4.44 -9.48 -18.61
CA LEU A 284 -5.72 -9.15 -17.98
C LEU A 284 -6.73 -10.29 -18.08
N ALA A 285 -6.82 -10.99 -19.22
CA ALA A 285 -7.70 -12.15 -19.38
C ALA A 285 -7.32 -13.25 -18.39
N LYS A 286 -6.02 -13.55 -18.25
CA LYS A 286 -5.50 -14.47 -17.23
C LYS A 286 -5.81 -14.00 -15.81
N TYR A 287 -5.58 -12.73 -15.50
CA TYR A 287 -5.83 -12.16 -14.18
C TYR A 287 -7.30 -12.28 -13.76
N TYR A 288 -8.23 -11.92 -14.65
CA TYR A 288 -9.66 -11.90 -14.32
C TYR A 288 -10.36 -13.26 -14.44
N THR A 289 -9.87 -14.17 -15.29
CA THR A 289 -10.48 -15.50 -15.46
C THR A 289 -9.79 -16.58 -14.63
N THR A 290 -8.59 -16.30 -14.11
CA THR A 290 -7.70 -17.26 -13.44
C THR A 290 -7.39 -18.51 -14.26
N THR A 291 -7.50 -18.42 -15.59
CA THR A 291 -7.18 -19.49 -16.55
C THR A 291 -5.95 -19.13 -17.39
N ASP A 292 -5.35 -20.15 -18.01
CA ASP A 292 -4.31 -19.96 -19.03
C ASP A 292 -4.90 -19.90 -20.46
N LEU A 293 -6.23 -19.76 -20.60
CA LEU A 293 -6.89 -19.63 -21.91
C LEU A 293 -6.60 -18.25 -22.52
N THR A 294 -6.38 -18.23 -23.83
CA THR A 294 -6.26 -16.98 -24.60
C THR A 294 -7.61 -16.26 -24.66
N PRO A 295 -7.62 -14.93 -24.92
CA PRO A 295 -8.87 -14.19 -25.10
C PRO A 295 -9.80 -14.74 -26.19
N ASP A 296 -9.27 -15.41 -27.21
CA ASP A 296 -10.07 -16.03 -28.29
C ASP A 296 -10.66 -17.39 -27.89
N GLU A 297 -10.09 -18.06 -26.89
CA GLU A 297 -10.60 -19.33 -26.35
C GLU A 297 -11.70 -19.15 -25.30
N ILE A 298 -11.83 -17.95 -24.73
CA ILE A 298 -12.85 -17.54 -23.76
C ILE A 298 -14.14 -17.11 -24.48
#